data_AF-A0A2M9QB06-F1
#
_entry.id   AF-A0A2M9QB06-F1
#
_cell.length_a   1.000
_cell.length_b   1.000
_cell.length_c   1.000
_cell.angle_alpha   90.00
_cell.angle_beta   90.00
_cell.angle_gamma   90.00
#
_symmetry.space_group_name_H-M   'P 1'
#
loop_
_entity.id
_entity.type
_entity.pdbx_description
1 polymer ?
#
loop_
_entity_poly.entity_id
_entity_poly.type
_entity_poly.pdbx_seq_one_letter_code
_entity_poly.pdbx_strand_id
1 'polypeptide(L)'
;GKWKLAIPMIVSVMLVSSVAFFLPKTGPTWADPVPFIKGVAGQGDFGTGAKKVGYSEDDSRLGGPFQGDNTLIFTATSRDRHYWRIDTKDTYTSKGWILSEGNFGKN
;
A
#
# COMPACT_ATOMS: atom_id res chain seq x y z
N GLY A 1 43.23 -14.42 49.96
CA GLY A 1 42.81 -13.05 49.59
C GLY A 1 41.50 -13.10 48.81
N LYS A 2 40.38 -13.07 49.52
CA LYS A 2 39.01 -13.26 49.00
C LYS A 2 38.51 -12.13 48.08
N TRP A 3 39.19 -10.99 48.08
CA TRP A 3 38.81 -9.79 47.31
C TRP A 3 39.46 -9.68 45.93
N LYS A 4 40.50 -10.48 45.64
CA LYS A 4 41.24 -10.40 44.36
C LYS A 4 40.40 -10.79 43.14
N LEU A 5 39.38 -11.63 43.32
CA LEU A 5 38.47 -12.07 42.25
C LEU A 5 37.23 -11.18 42.14
N ALA A 6 36.76 -10.59 43.24
CA ALA A 6 35.58 -9.73 43.25
C ALA A 6 35.83 -8.37 42.57
N ILE A 7 37.04 -7.81 42.75
CA ILE A 7 37.43 -6.51 42.17
C ILE A 7 37.29 -6.48 40.63
N PRO A 8 37.89 -7.39 39.84
CA PRO A 8 37.76 -7.34 38.38
C PRO A 8 36.32 -7.56 37.89
N MET A 9 35.52 -8.34 38.61
CA MET A 9 34.12 -8.56 38.24
C MET A 9 33.27 -7.29 38.42
N ILE A 10 33.46 -6.57 39.53
CA ILE A 10 32.75 -5.31 39.78
C ILE A 10 33.16 -4.25 38.76
N VAL A 11 34.46 -4.16 38.43
CA VAL A 11 34.96 -3.24 37.39
C VAL A 11 34.35 -3.57 36.02
N SER A 12 34.23 -4.85 35.66
CA SER A 12 33.60 -5.26 34.40
C SER A 12 32.13 -4.86 34.32
N VAL A 13 31.35 -5.09 35.38
CA VAL A 13 29.92 -4.72 35.43
C VAL A 13 29.75 -3.20 35.32
N MET A 14 30.60 -2.42 36.01
CA MET A 14 30.57 -0.96 35.95
C MET A 14 30.93 -0.44 34.55
N LEU A 15 31.92 -1.06 33.89
CA LEU A 15 32.33 -0.72 32.53
C LEU A 15 31.19 -0.95 31.53
N VAL A 16 30.57 -2.13 31.55
CA VAL A 16 29.46 -2.48 30.64
C VAL A 16 28.25 -1.57 30.87
N SER A 17 27.92 -1.28 32.13
CA SER A 17 26.79 -0.41 32.48
C SER A 17 27.02 1.04 32.02
N SER A 18 28.26 1.53 32.14
CA SER A 18 28.62 2.87 31.66
C SER A 18 28.46 2.96 30.15
N VAL A 19 28.97 1.98 29.40
CA VAL A 19 28.81 1.92 27.95
C VAL A 19 27.33 1.87 27.57
N ALA A 20 26.52 1.02 28.21
CA ALA A 20 25.09 0.92 27.94
C ALA A 20 24.31 2.22 28.21
N PHE A 21 24.74 3.03 29.18
CA PHE A 21 24.12 4.32 29.48
C PHE A 21 24.43 5.38 28.39
N PHE A 22 25.66 5.35 27.83
CA PHE A 22 26.05 6.25 26.74
C PHE A 22 25.61 5.76 25.36
N LEU A 23 25.11 4.52 25.24
CA LEU A 23 24.55 4.05 23.98
C LEU A 23 23.28 4.85 23.65
N PRO A 24 23.21 5.50 22.47
CA PRO A 24 22.01 6.18 22.04
C PRO A 24 20.88 5.16 21.90
N LYS A 25 19.85 5.28 22.73
CA LYS A 25 18.63 4.48 22.61
C LYS A 25 17.90 4.94 21.36
N THR A 26 18.14 4.25 20.24
CA THR A 26 17.45 4.54 18.98
C THR A 26 15.95 4.43 19.21
N GLY A 27 15.22 5.45 18.76
CA GLY A 27 13.77 5.48 18.88
C GLY A 27 13.12 4.26 18.20
N PRO A 28 11.83 4.01 18.48
CA PRO A 28 11.10 2.93 17.83
C PRO A 28 11.30 2.95 16.31
N THR A 29 11.87 1.87 15.76
CA THR A 29 12.21 1.72 14.34
C THR A 29 10.97 1.52 13.45
N TRP A 30 9.80 1.34 14.06
CA TRP A 30 8.56 1.15 13.33
C TRP A 30 7.89 2.50 13.07
N ALA A 31 7.75 2.82 11.78
CA ALA A 31 6.95 3.95 11.34
C ALA A 31 5.51 3.80 11.83
N ASP A 32 4.88 4.91 12.23
CA ASP A 32 3.50 4.94 12.68
C ASP A 32 2.57 4.34 11.60
N PRO A 33 1.80 3.28 11.89
CA PRO A 33 0.89 2.67 10.93
C PRO A 33 -0.40 3.49 10.71
N VAL A 34 -0.71 4.46 11.57
CA VAL A 34 -1.97 5.21 11.51
C VAL A 34 -2.13 6.03 10.20
N PRO A 35 -1.12 6.74 9.69
CA PRO A 35 -1.19 7.39 8.38
C PRO A 35 -1.47 6.42 7.23
N PHE A 36 -0.91 5.20 7.26
CA PHE A 36 -1.16 4.16 6.25
C PHE A 36 -2.61 3.69 6.28
N ILE A 37 -3.15 3.42 7.46
CA ILE A 37 -4.56 3.01 7.62
C ILE A 37 -5.50 4.13 7.16
N LYS A 38 -5.20 5.39 7.51
CA LYS A 38 -5.99 6.55 7.07
C LYS A 38 -5.97 6.73 5.55
N GLY A 39 -4.83 6.46 4.90
CA GLY A 39 -4.70 6.49 3.44
C GLY A 39 -5.50 5.39 2.75
N VAL A 40 -5.49 4.17 3.28
CA VAL A 40 -6.28 3.04 2.73
C VAL A 40 -7.77 3.21 3.00
N ALA A 41 -8.15 3.72 4.17
CA ALA A 41 -9.54 3.97 4.55
C ALA A 41 -10.15 5.23 3.91
N GLY A 42 -9.41 5.96 3.06
CA GLY A 42 -9.90 7.16 2.37
C GLY A 42 -10.17 8.36 3.29
N GLN A 43 -9.61 8.36 4.51
CA GLN A 43 -9.81 9.41 5.51
C GLN A 43 -8.61 10.38 5.59
N GLY A 44 -7.62 10.23 4.73
CA GLY A 44 -6.45 11.10 4.62
C GLY A 44 -6.53 12.02 3.40
N ASP A 45 -6.25 13.30 3.62
CA ASP A 45 -6.20 14.39 2.62
C ASP A 45 -4.99 14.29 1.66
N PHE A 46 -4.69 13.08 1.19
CA PHE A 46 -3.63 12.81 0.22
C PHE A 46 -4.21 12.77 -1.19
N GLY A 47 -4.46 13.94 -1.77
CA GLY A 47 -4.17 14.37 -3.15
C GLY A 47 -4.32 13.41 -4.34
N THR A 48 -4.97 12.27 -4.21
CA THR A 48 -5.22 11.32 -5.29
C THR A 48 -6.72 11.14 -5.35
N GLY A 49 -7.34 11.93 -6.25
CA GLY A 49 -8.79 12.11 -6.34
C GLY A 49 -9.56 10.82 -6.17
N ALA A 50 -10.58 10.86 -5.32
CA ALA A 50 -11.50 9.77 -5.06
C ALA A 50 -11.89 9.10 -6.39
N LYS A 51 -11.46 7.84 -6.55
CA LYS A 51 -11.81 7.06 -7.74
C LYS A 51 -13.30 6.74 -7.65
N LYS A 52 -14.03 6.96 -8.74
CA LYS A 52 -15.47 6.69 -8.80
C LYS A 52 -15.71 5.23 -9.13
N VAL A 53 -16.79 4.65 -8.61
CA VAL A 53 -17.26 3.32 -9.01
C VAL A 53 -17.87 3.41 -10.41
N GLY A 54 -17.51 2.51 -11.30
CA GLY A 54 -18.04 2.45 -12.66
C GLY A 54 -17.00 1.96 -13.66
N TYR A 55 -17.21 2.31 -14.92
CA TYR A 55 -16.23 2.05 -15.99
C TYR A 55 -15.06 3.02 -15.85
N SER A 56 -13.83 2.50 -15.89
CA SER A 56 -12.60 3.29 -15.83
C SER A 56 -11.81 3.12 -17.13
N GLU A 57 -11.21 4.20 -17.59
CA GLU A 57 -10.27 4.20 -18.71
C GLU A 57 -8.92 3.57 -18.33
N ASP A 58 -8.59 3.57 -17.03
CA ASP A 58 -7.33 3.05 -16.50
C ASP A 58 -7.59 2.03 -15.39
N ASP A 59 -7.25 0.77 -15.65
CA ASP A 59 -7.30 -0.34 -14.68
C ASP A 59 -5.88 -0.82 -14.28
N SER A 60 -4.83 -0.06 -14.59
CA SER A 60 -3.44 -0.43 -14.28
C SER A 60 -3.20 -0.63 -12.78
N ARG A 61 -4.05 -0.02 -11.95
CA ARG A 61 -4.06 -0.18 -10.48
C ARG A 61 -5.48 -0.41 -9.98
N LEU A 62 -5.75 -1.63 -9.56
CA LEU A 62 -7.03 -2.03 -8.97
C LEU A 62 -7.06 -1.75 -7.46
N GLY A 63 -8.26 -1.48 -6.95
CA GLY A 63 -8.53 -1.28 -5.52
C GLY A 63 -8.25 0.14 -5.02
N GLY A 64 -8.35 0.30 -3.70
CA GLY A 64 -8.30 1.61 -3.03
C GLY A 64 -9.69 2.14 -2.68
N PRO A 65 -9.76 3.26 -1.94
CA PRO A 65 -11.01 3.88 -1.57
C PRO A 65 -11.72 4.43 -2.81
N PHE A 66 -13.02 4.17 -2.92
CA PHE A 66 -13.85 4.65 -4.01
C PHE A 66 -15.08 5.40 -3.50
N GLN A 67 -15.61 6.29 -4.33
CA GLN A 67 -16.90 6.94 -4.11
C GLN A 67 -17.93 6.33 -5.08
N GLY A 68 -19.08 5.89 -4.56
CA GLY A 68 -20.17 5.39 -5.40
C GLY A 68 -20.69 6.49 -6.34
N ASP A 69 -20.79 6.17 -7.64
CA ASP A 69 -21.38 7.04 -8.65
C ASP A 69 -22.54 6.30 -9.32
N ASN A 70 -23.73 6.90 -9.27
CA ASN A 70 -24.98 6.34 -9.81
C ASN A 70 -25.37 7.03 -11.14
N THR A 71 -24.44 7.70 -11.81
CA THR A 71 -24.70 8.37 -13.09
C THR A 71 -25.12 7.36 -14.17
N LEU A 72 -26.25 7.64 -14.83
CA LEU A 72 -26.70 6.88 -15.99
C LEU A 72 -25.78 7.18 -17.18
N ILE A 73 -24.97 6.20 -17.59
CA ILE A 73 -23.99 6.37 -18.68
C ILE A 73 -24.51 5.95 -20.05
N PHE A 74 -25.40 4.95 -20.13
CA PHE A 74 -26.07 4.58 -21.38
C PHE A 74 -27.36 3.80 -21.10
N THR A 75 -28.29 3.83 -22.05
CA THR A 75 -29.49 2.98 -22.08
C THR A 75 -29.48 2.21 -23.39
N ALA A 76 -29.75 0.90 -23.32
CA ALA A 76 -29.78 0.05 -24.50
C ALA A 76 -31.05 -0.81 -24.50
N THR A 77 -31.65 -0.98 -25.69
CA THR A 77 -32.80 -1.84 -25.91
C THR A 77 -32.39 -2.98 -26.83
N SER A 78 -32.69 -4.22 -26.46
CA SER A 78 -32.50 -5.37 -27.34
C SER A 78 -33.71 -6.30 -27.35
N ARG A 79 -33.87 -7.01 -28.48
CA ARG A 79 -34.84 -8.08 -28.65
C ARG A 79 -34.37 -9.42 -28.09
N ASP A 80 -33.07 -9.67 -28.07
CA ASP A 80 -32.49 -10.97 -27.72
C ASP A 80 -31.37 -10.84 -26.68
N ARG A 81 -31.05 -11.94 -25.97
CA ARG A 81 -29.97 -11.92 -24.96
C ARG A 81 -28.60 -11.84 -25.63
N HIS A 82 -27.81 -10.87 -25.23
CA HIS A 82 -26.42 -10.74 -25.65
C HIS A 82 -25.54 -10.15 -24.55
N TYR A 83 -24.23 -10.34 -24.70
CA TYR A 83 -23.22 -9.82 -23.81
C TYR A 83 -22.69 -8.48 -24.32
N TRP A 84 -22.75 -7.44 -23.49
CA TRP A 84 -22.21 -6.11 -23.80
C TRP A 84 -20.75 -6.03 -23.38
N ARG A 85 -19.85 -6.23 -24.34
CA ARG A 85 -18.41 -6.01 -24.14
C ARG A 85 -18.11 -4.53 -24.30
N ILE A 86 -17.57 -3.91 -23.24
CA ILE A 86 -17.27 -2.46 -23.22
C ILE A 86 -15.77 -2.20 -23.49
N ASP A 87 -14.88 -2.97 -22.86
CA ASP A 87 -13.44 -2.81 -23.01
C ASP A 87 -12.73 -4.18 -22.90
N THR A 88 -11.47 -4.25 -23.31
CA THR A 88 -10.62 -5.44 -23.29
C THR A 88 -9.27 -5.16 -22.69
N LYS A 89 -8.87 -5.97 -21.73
CA LYS A 89 -7.52 -5.98 -21.14
C LYS A 89 -7.02 -7.42 -21.14
N ASP A 90 -5.75 -7.62 -21.46
CA ASP A 90 -5.19 -8.95 -21.70
C ASP A 90 -4.05 -9.30 -20.73
N THR A 91 -3.46 -8.32 -20.05
CA THR A 91 -2.24 -8.48 -19.28
C THR A 91 -2.45 -8.03 -17.84
N TYR A 92 -2.23 -8.95 -16.89
CA TYR A 92 -2.31 -8.67 -15.47
C TYR A 92 -0.92 -8.35 -14.91
N THR A 93 -0.78 -7.17 -14.30
CA THR A 93 0.51 -6.62 -13.82
C THR A 93 0.75 -6.85 -12.33
N SER A 94 0.01 -7.75 -11.68
CA SER A 94 -0.09 -7.94 -10.21
C SER A 94 -0.74 -6.79 -9.43
N LYS A 95 -0.82 -5.60 -10.02
CA LYS A 95 -1.50 -4.42 -9.44
C LYS A 95 -2.77 -4.07 -10.19
N GLY A 96 -2.87 -4.44 -11.46
CA GLY A 96 -4.07 -4.25 -12.24
C GLY A 96 -3.97 -4.83 -13.64
N TRP A 97 -4.85 -4.36 -14.53
CA TRP A 97 -4.98 -4.82 -15.91
C TRP A 97 -4.50 -3.75 -16.88
N ILE A 98 -3.71 -4.17 -17.86
CA ILE A 98 -3.32 -3.35 -19.00
C ILE A 98 -3.66 -4.09 -20.30
N LEU A 99 -3.80 -3.32 -21.37
CA LEU A 99 -3.79 -3.86 -22.72
C LEU A 99 -2.32 -3.94 -23.17
N SER A 100 -1.84 -5.12 -23.53
CA SER A 100 -0.51 -5.29 -24.12
C SER A 100 -0.45 -4.53 -25.43
N GLU A 101 0.72 -3.98 -25.77
CA GLU A 101 0.98 -3.38 -27.08
C GLU A 101 1.06 -4.46 -28.17
N GLY A 102 -0.01 -5.24 -28.33
CA GLY A 102 -0.12 -6.37 -29.22
C GLY A 102 -0.98 -6.05 -30.43
N ASN A 103 -0.60 -5.10 -31.28
CA ASN A 103 -1.15 -4.88 -32.63
C ASN A 103 -2.69 -4.99 -32.82
N PHE A 104 -3.49 -4.71 -31.78
CA PHE A 104 -4.95 -4.73 -31.86
C PHE A 104 -5.42 -3.37 -32.39
N GLY A 105 -5.52 -3.24 -33.71
CA GLY A 105 -6.13 -2.07 -34.37
C GLY A 105 -5.36 -1.44 -35.53
N LYS A 106 -4.29 -2.05 -36.05
CA LYS A 106 -3.72 -1.64 -37.34
C LYS A 106 -4.26 -2.50 -38.48
N ASN A 107 -5.41 -2.12 -39.02
CA ASN A 107 -5.89 -2.45 -40.36
C ASN A 107 -6.65 -1.25 -40.91
#